data_AF-A0A2M7NFV9-F1
#
_entry.id   AF-A0A2M7NFV9-F1
#
_cell.length_a   1.000
_cell.length_b   1.000
_cell.length_c   1.000
_cell.angle_alpha   90.00
_cell.angle_beta   90.00
_cell.angle_gamma   90.00
#
_symmetry.space_group_name_H-M   'P 1'
#
loop_
_entity.id
_entity.type
_entity.pdbx_description
1 polymer ?
#
loop_
_entity_poly.entity_id
_entity_poly.type
_entity_poly.pdbx_seq_one_letter_code
_entity_poly.pdbx_strand_id
1 'polypeptide(L)' 'AYVAGVGNDPRENRYFNIIKQARDYDANGDYVKYWLPQLIDVPNNLVHTLYKLTPKELGNYEIYLGGNYPYPLVKL' A
#
# COMPACT_ATOMS: atom_id res chain seq x y z
N ALA A 1 4.32 23.05 -3.84
CA ALA A 1 5.78 23.32 -3.87
C ALA A 1 6.58 22.26 -3.12
N TYR A 2 6.32 22.02 -1.83
CA TYR A 2 7.13 21.17 -0.94
C TYR A 2 7.30 19.70 -1.40
N VAL A 3 6.20 18.96 -1.56
CA VAL A 3 6.25 17.51 -1.91
C VAL A 3 6.86 17.25 -3.28
N ALA A 4 6.68 18.19 -4.22
CA ALA A 4 7.25 18.10 -5.56
C ALA A 4 8.72 18.57 -5.64
N GLY A 5 9.31 19.00 -4.52
CA GLY A 5 10.71 19.46 -4.47
C GLY A 5 10.97 20.81 -5.16
N VAL A 6 9.92 21.55 -5.57
CA VAL A 6 10.04 22.85 -6.26
C VAL A 6 9.92 24.05 -5.32
N GLY A 7 10.08 23.84 -4.02
CA GLY A 7 10.07 24.89 -2.99
C GLY A 7 11.46 25.13 -2.40
N ASN A 8 11.57 26.10 -1.49
CA ASN A 8 12.80 26.37 -0.73
C ASN A 8 13.06 25.33 0.38
N ASP A 9 12.89 24.03 0.11
CA ASP A 9 13.39 22.96 0.98
C ASP A 9 14.80 22.58 0.49
N PRO A 10 15.86 22.72 1.30
CA PRO A 10 17.24 22.41 0.88
C PRO A 10 17.49 20.91 0.69
N ARG A 11 16.53 20.04 1.01
CA ARG A 11 16.67 18.59 0.89
C ARG A 11 16.33 18.12 -0.53
N GLU A 12 17.37 17.80 -1.30
CA GLU A 12 17.23 17.22 -2.63
C GLU A 12 16.82 15.74 -2.58
N ASN A 13 16.25 15.23 -3.68
CA ASN A 13 15.90 13.81 -3.88
C ASN A 13 15.01 13.19 -2.80
N ARG A 14 14.14 14.00 -2.18
CA ARG A 14 13.22 13.50 -1.18
C ARG A 14 11.99 12.87 -1.83
N TYR A 15 11.76 11.60 -1.53
CA TYR A 15 10.53 10.88 -1.87
C TYR A 15 10.07 10.06 -0.67
N PHE A 16 8.79 9.68 -0.69
CA PHE A 16 8.23 8.79 0.32
C PHE A 16 8.38 7.34 -0.13
N ASN A 17 9.05 6.52 0.66
CA ASN A 17 8.93 5.07 0.52
C ASN A 17 7.55 4.64 1.02
N ILE A 18 6.64 4.34 0.10
CA ILE A 18 5.23 4.06 0.40
C ILE A 18 5.07 2.90 1.38
N ILE A 19 5.85 1.82 1.24
CA ILE A 19 5.79 0.67 2.14
C ILE A 19 6.28 1.03 3.54
N LYS A 20 7.34 1.84 3.65
CA LYS A 20 7.81 2.32 4.94
C LYS A 20 6.75 3.19 5.62
N GLN A 21 6.17 4.14 4.89
CA GLN A 21 5.12 5.02 5.44
C GLN A 21 3.89 4.22 5.89
N ALA A 22 3.44 3.25 5.10
CA ALA A 22 2.32 2.39 5.47
C ALA A 22 2.59 1.63 6.78
N ARG A 23 3.80 1.11 6.98
CA ARG A 23 4.18 0.43 8.24
C ARG A 23 4.31 1.40 9.42
N ASP A 24 4.86 2.58 9.20
CA ASP A 24 5.07 3.57 10.26
C ASP A 24 3.74 4.18 10.76
N TYR A 25 2.80 4.44 9.85
CA TYR A 25 1.56 5.17 10.15
C TYR A 25 0.30 4.31 10.21
N ASP A 26 0.33 3.09 9.64
CA ASP A 26 -0.81 2.17 9.61
C ASP A 26 -0.34 0.72 9.86
N ALA A 27 0.41 0.50 10.94
CA ALA A 27 1.01 -0.80 11.26
C ALA A 27 -0.01 -1.96 11.33
N ASN A 28 -1.26 -1.66 11.73
CA ASN A 28 -2.35 -2.63 11.80
C ASN A 28 -3.18 -2.71 10.51
N GLY A 29 -3.02 -1.77 9.57
CA GLY A 29 -3.88 -1.70 8.40
C GLY A 29 -5.28 -1.19 8.69
N ASP A 30 -5.55 -0.68 9.89
CA ASP A 30 -6.89 -0.23 10.31
C ASP A 30 -7.39 0.88 9.40
N TYR A 31 -6.50 1.80 9.01
CA TYR A 31 -6.84 2.88 8.10
C TYR A 31 -7.16 2.37 6.69
N VAL A 32 -6.31 1.51 6.14
CA VAL A 32 -6.52 0.93 4.81
C VAL A 32 -7.79 0.08 4.77
N LYS A 33 -8.04 -0.75 5.78
CA LYS A 33 -9.25 -1.60 5.86
C LYS A 33 -10.53 -0.81 6.02
N TYR A 34 -10.48 0.33 6.72
CA TYR A 34 -11.61 1.24 6.83
C TYR A 34 -12.03 1.79 5.47
N TRP A 35 -11.06 2.20 4.64
CA TRP A 35 -11.33 2.80 3.33
C TRP A 35 -11.50 1.78 2.19
N LEU A 36 -10.91 0.60 2.33
CA LEU A 36 -10.97 -0.49 1.37
C LEU A 36 -11.56 -1.73 2.05
N PRO A 37 -12.89 -1.79 2.21
CA PRO A 37 -13.56 -2.82 3.01
C PRO A 37 -13.36 -4.23 2.47
N GLN A 38 -13.05 -4.39 1.17
CA GLN A 38 -12.67 -5.69 0.61
C GLN A 38 -11.41 -6.29 1.26
N LEU A 39 -10.60 -5.49 1.96
CA LEU A 39 -9.37 -5.92 2.61
C LEU A 39 -9.55 -6.27 4.10
N ILE A 40 -10.78 -6.23 4.63
CA ILE A 40 -11.03 -6.36 6.08
C ILE A 40 -10.46 -7.66 6.66
N ASP A 41 -10.58 -8.76 5.92
CA ASP A 41 -10.15 -10.10 6.31
C ASP A 41 -8.67 -10.38 6.03
N VAL A 42 -7.97 -9.44 5.37
CA VAL A 42 -6.54 -9.59 5.07
C VAL A 42 -5.72 -9.38 6.35
N PRO A 43 -4.78 -10.28 6.70
CA PRO A 43 -3.90 -10.10 7.85
C PRO A 43 -3.11 -8.78 7.80
N ASN A 44 -2.92 -8.15 8.96
CA ASN A 44 -2.29 -6.83 9.10
C ASN A 44 -0.86 -6.79 8.51
N ASN A 45 -0.12 -7.89 8.62
CA ASN A 45 1.23 -8.02 8.07
C ASN A 45 1.27 -8.14 6.54
N LEU A 46 0.13 -8.37 5.88
CA LEU A 46 0.03 -8.59 4.43
C LEU A 46 -0.68 -7.47 3.68
N VAL A 47 -1.58 -6.73 4.34
CA VAL A 47 -2.49 -5.74 3.71
C VAL A 47 -1.77 -4.68 2.86
N HIS A 48 -0.57 -4.26 3.26
CA HIS A 48 0.23 -3.26 2.54
C HIS A 48 1.08 -3.85 1.41
N THR A 49 1.11 -5.18 1.25
CA THR A 49 1.99 -5.88 0.30
C THR A 49 1.30 -7.02 -0.44
N LEU A 50 -0.01 -6.92 -0.67
CA LEU A 50 -0.83 -7.92 -1.39
C LEU A 50 -0.23 -8.32 -2.75
N TYR A 51 0.44 -7.39 -3.45
CA TYR A 51 1.10 -7.64 -4.73
C TYR A 51 2.25 -8.66 -4.67
N LYS A 52 2.71 -9.05 -3.48
CA LYS A 52 3.72 -10.09 -3.28
C LYS A 52 3.12 -11.48 -3.12
N LEU A 53 1.81 -11.58 -2.90
CA LEU A 53 1.10 -12.84 -2.71
C LEU A 53 0.81 -13.50 -4.05
N THR A 54 0.83 -14.82 -4.06
CA THR A 54 0.38 -15.61 -5.20
C THR A 54 -1.14 -15.53 -5.36
N PRO A 55 -1.69 -15.76 -6.56
CA PRO A 55 -3.15 -15.82 -6.76
C PRO A 55 -3.87 -16.79 -5.82
N LYS A 56 -3.20 -17.90 -5.45
CA LYS A 56 -3.73 -18.88 -4.50
C LYS A 56 -3.84 -18.31 -3.08
N GLU A 57 -2.82 -17.60 -2.62
CA GLU A 57 -2.82 -16.96 -1.30
C GLU A 57 -3.85 -15.82 -1.23
N LEU A 58 -3.98 -15.04 -2.30
CA LEU A 58 -4.99 -13.98 -2.41
C LEU A 58 -6.42 -14.53 -2.40
N GLY A 59 -6.64 -15.69 -3.02
CA GLY A 59 -7.93 -16.38 -3.03
C GLY A 59 -8.44 -16.76 -1.64
N ASN A 60 -7.55 -16.92 -0.65
CA ASN A 60 -7.96 -17.16 0.75
C ASN A 60 -8.70 -15.97 1.38
N TYR A 61 -8.58 -14.79 0.78
CA TYR A 61 -9.21 -13.54 1.23
C TYR A 61 -10.16 -12.97 0.17
N GLU A 62 -10.56 -13.78 -0.82
CA GLU A 62 -11.42 -13.36 -1.94
C GLU A 62 -10.87 -12.17 -2.73
N ILE A 63 -9.53 -11.99 -2.77
CA ILE A 63 -8.87 -10.93 -3.53
C ILE A 63 -8.35 -11.44 -4.87
N TYR A 64 -8.53 -10.64 -5.91
CA TYR A 64 -8.06 -10.89 -7.27
C TYR A 64 -7.37 -9.65 -7.82
N LEU A 65 -6.06 -9.74 -8.09
CA LEU A 65 -5.33 -8.65 -8.72
C LEU A 65 -5.82 -8.43 -10.16
N GLY A 66 -6.12 -7.19 -10.51
CA GLY A 66 -6.76 -6.81 -11.77
C GLY A 66 -8.28 -7.05 -11.79
N GLY A 67 -8.85 -7.57 -10.71
CA GLY A 67 -10.28 -7.70 -10.50
C GLY A 67 -10.76 -6.71 -9.44
N ASN A 68 -11.05 -7.20 -8.23
CA ASN A 68 -11.52 -6.38 -7.12
C ASN A 68 -10.40 -5.62 -6.37
N TYR A 69 -9.14 -5.86 -6.74
CA TYR A 69 -8.00 -5.08 -6.29
C TYR A 69 -7.02 -4.88 -7.44
N PRO A 70 -6.48 -3.67 -7.70
CA PRO A 70 -5.64 -3.43 -8.86
C PRO A 70 -4.22 -4.00 -8.69
N TYR A 71 -3.55 -4.25 -9.82
CA TYR A 71 -2.09 -4.41 -9.82
C TYR A 71 -1.40 -3.08 -9.47
N PRO A 72 -0.21 -3.10 -8.83
CA PRO A 72 0.62 -1.90 -8.73
C PRO A 72 0.91 -1.34 -10.12
N LEU A 73 0.63 -0.05 -10.31
CA LEU A 73 0.84 0.62 -11.60
C LEU A 73 2.32 0.85 -11.93
N VAL A 74 3.14 0.97 -10.89
CA VAL A 74 4.59 1.18 -10.99
C VAL A 74 5.30 0.31 -9.96
N LYS A 75 6.53 -0.08 -10.27
CA LYS A 75 7.43 -0.69 -9.29
C LYS A 75 7.93 0.40 -8.35
N LEU A 76 7.81 0.16 -7.04
CA LEU A 76 8.34 1.00 -5.97
C LEU A 76 9.84 0.79 -5.77
#